data_AF-A0A6B1IG64-F1
#
_entry.id   AF-A0A6B1IG64-F1
#
_cell.length_a   1.000
_cell.length_b   1.000
_cell.length_c   1.000
_cell.angle_alpha   90.00
_cell.angle_beta   90.00
_cell.angle_gamma   90.00
#
_symmetry.space_group_name_H-M   'P 1'
#
loop_
_entity.id
_entity.type
_entity.pdbx_description
1 polymer ?
#
loop_
_entity_poly.entity_id
_entity_poly.type
_entity_poly.pdbx_seq_one_letter_code
_entity_poly.pdbx_strand_id
1 'polypeptide(L)'
;MARVHAAPAEYGWGMSTEFEADLLDRVIELINSRPYHPQINCKLERFHRSVEEEMEHWDTLSEYVTSYNERRLRVSLDINNHQTSLKVFSNKRSLETIKPPHLNGGGRKQWDEMISI
;
A
#
# COMPACT_ATOMS: atom_id res chain seq x y z
N MET A 1 3.49 -29.17 7.98
CA MET A 1 2.49 -29.35 6.91
C MET A 1 1.81 -28.01 6.71
N ALA A 2 2.04 -27.35 5.57
CA ALA A 2 1.37 -26.08 5.26
C ALA A 2 -0.13 -26.34 5.10
N ARG A 3 -0.97 -25.54 5.77
CA ARG A 3 -2.42 -25.66 5.65
C ARG A 3 -2.82 -24.89 4.41
N VAL A 4 -3.22 -25.61 3.36
CA VAL A 4 -3.73 -24.96 2.16
C VAL A 4 -5.18 -24.57 2.41
N HIS A 5 -5.44 -23.27 2.41
CA HIS A 5 -6.79 -22.73 2.47
C HIS A 5 -7.35 -22.73 1.04
N ALA A 6 -8.49 -23.38 0.84
CA ALA A 6 -9.17 -23.34 -0.45
C ALA A 6 -9.78 -21.94 -0.63
N ALA A 7 -9.24 -21.17 -1.58
CA ALA A 7 -9.88 -19.93 -2.02
C ALA A 7 -11.29 -20.26 -2.56
N PRO A 8 -12.33 -19.47 -2.21
CA PRO A 8 -13.67 -19.70 -2.74
C PRO A 8 -13.66 -19.63 -4.27
N ALA A 9 -14.34 -20.60 -4.90
CA ALA A 9 -14.28 -20.90 -6.34
C ALA A 9 -14.66 -19.73 -7.26
N GLU A 10 -15.30 -18.71 -6.70
CA GLU A 10 -15.72 -17.47 -7.38
C GLU A 10 -14.55 -16.56 -7.80
N TYR A 11 -13.33 -16.77 -7.28
CA TYR A 11 -12.15 -15.99 -7.67
C TYR A 11 -11.32 -16.62 -8.80
N GLY A 12 -11.55 -17.86 -9.21
CA GLY A 12 -10.87 -18.48 -10.37
C GLY A 12 -9.35 -18.68 -10.25
N TRP A 13 -8.76 -18.39 -9.09
CA TRP A 13 -7.36 -18.66 -8.80
C TRP A 13 -7.23 -20.06 -8.17
N GLY A 14 -6.20 -20.82 -8.57
CA GLY A 14 -5.87 -22.09 -7.94
C GLY A 14 -5.58 -21.95 -6.43
N MET A 15 -5.23 -23.06 -5.79
CA MET A 15 -4.85 -23.14 -4.37
C MET A 15 -4.06 -21.90 -3.90
N SER A 16 -4.69 -21.07 -3.06
CA SER A 16 -4.06 -19.86 -2.52
C SER A 16 -3.03 -20.22 -1.46
N THR A 17 -1.90 -19.53 -1.48
CA THR A 17 -0.91 -19.58 -0.40
C THR A 17 -1.48 -19.02 0.91
N GLU A 18 -0.88 -19.36 2.05
CA GLU A 18 -1.28 -18.79 3.36
C GLU A 18 -1.19 -17.26 3.36
N PHE A 19 -0.24 -16.68 2.60
CA PHE A 19 -0.11 -15.23 2.44
C PHE A 19 -1.25 -14.62 1.62
N GLU A 20 -1.60 -15.22 0.48
CA GLU A 20 -2.71 -14.75 -0.35
C GLU A 20 -4.04 -14.86 0.39
N ALA A 21 -4.23 -15.91 1.20
CA ALA A 21 -5.41 -16.04 2.06
C ALA A 21 -5.50 -14.91 3.10
N ASP A 22 -4.40 -14.59 3.81
CA ASP A 22 -4.40 -13.48 4.79
C ASP A 22 -4.67 -12.12 4.12
N LEU A 23 -4.20 -11.90 2.89
CA LEU A 23 -4.52 -10.68 2.13
C LEU A 23 -6.00 -10.61 1.74
N LEU A 24 -6.58 -11.72 1.27
CA LEU A 24 -7.99 -11.80 0.91
C LEU A 24 -8.90 -11.57 2.13
N ASP A 25 -8.56 -12.16 3.28
CA ASP A 25 -9.29 -11.98 4.54
C ASP A 25 -9.30 -10.50 5.00
N ARG A 26 -8.26 -9.74 4.64
CA ARG A 26 -8.14 -8.30 4.90
C ARG A 26 -8.70 -7.42 3.79
N VAL A 27 -9.27 -8.03 2.75
CA VAL A 27 -9.77 -7.37 1.54
C VAL A 27 -8.69 -6.53 0.83
N ILE A 28 -7.47 -7.07 0.80
CA ILE A 28 -6.31 -6.48 0.13
C ILE A 28 -6.08 -7.21 -1.19
N GLU A 29 -6.10 -6.47 -2.28
CA GLU A 29 -5.76 -7.00 -3.61
C GLU A 29 -4.24 -7.08 -3.78
N LEU A 30 -3.73 -8.29 -4.07
CA LEU A 30 -2.33 -8.48 -4.42
C LEU A 30 -2.10 -8.22 -5.91
N ILE A 31 -1.38 -7.14 -6.23
CA ILE A 31 -1.00 -6.80 -7.61
C ILE A 31 0.47 -7.15 -7.82
N ASN A 32 0.74 -8.18 -8.61
CA ASN A 32 2.10 -8.54 -9.01
C ASN A 32 2.50 -7.77 -10.27
N SER A 33 3.64 -7.08 -10.23
CA SER A 33 4.23 -6.48 -11.42
C SER A 33 4.76 -7.55 -12.37
N ARG A 34 4.68 -7.31 -13.68
CA ARG A 34 5.42 -8.13 -14.64
C ARG A 34 6.92 -8.01 -14.38
N PRO A 35 7.70 -9.08 -14.59
CA PRO A 35 9.16 -9.00 -14.57
C PRO A 35 9.66 -7.89 -15.50
N TYR A 36 10.81 -7.29 -15.15
CA TYR A 36 11.47 -6.22 -15.93
C TYR A 36 10.72 -4.89 -16.03
N HIS A 37 9.86 -4.57 -15.05
CA HIS A 37 9.15 -3.30 -15.00
C HIS A 37 9.55 -2.42 -13.78
N PRO A 38 10.79 -1.88 -13.76
CA PRO A 38 11.36 -1.21 -12.58
C PRO A 38 10.58 0.04 -12.14
N GLN A 39 9.86 0.68 -13.06
CA GLN A 39 9.05 1.86 -12.77
C GLN A 39 7.97 1.62 -11.71
N ILE A 40 7.45 0.39 -11.58
CA ILE A 40 6.40 0.08 -10.59
C ILE A 40 6.97 0.20 -9.16
N ASN A 41 8.23 -0.18 -8.97
CA ASN A 41 8.89 -0.16 -7.67
C ASN A 41 9.78 1.08 -7.45
N CYS A 42 9.80 2.03 -8.40
CA CYS A 42 10.77 3.14 -8.37
C CYS A 42 10.68 4.01 -7.10
N LYS A 43 9.51 4.14 -6.48
CA LYS A 43 9.35 4.86 -5.21
C LYS A 43 10.03 4.12 -4.06
N LEU A 44 9.86 2.80 -4.00
CA LEU A 44 10.47 1.95 -2.99
C LEU A 44 11.99 1.91 -3.17
N GLU A 45 12.47 1.76 -4.41
CA GLU A 45 13.89 1.80 -4.74
C GLU A 45 14.55 3.12 -4.33
N ARG A 46 13.90 4.26 -4.60
CA ARG A 46 14.40 5.57 -4.14
C ARG A 46 14.44 5.68 -2.62
N PHE A 47 13.46 5.11 -1.93
CA PHE A 47 13.46 5.07 -0.47
C PHE A 47 14.62 4.22 0.07
N HIS A 48 14.85 3.02 -0.47
CA HIS A 48 15.97 2.17 -0.06
C HIS A 48 17.31 2.87 -0.28
N ARG A 49 17.49 3.53 -1.43
CA ARG A 49 18.68 4.34 -1.67
C ARG A 49 18.87 5.43 -0.61
N SER A 50 17.81 6.18 -0.28
CA SER A 50 17.92 7.20 0.78
C SER A 50 18.25 6.61 2.14
N VAL A 51 17.77 5.40 2.45
CA VAL A 51 18.19 4.68 3.67
C VAL A 51 19.68 4.35 3.58
N GLU A 52 20.14 3.72 2.50
CA GLU A 52 21.55 3.35 2.33
C GLU A 52 22.51 4.56 2.42
N GLU A 53 22.11 5.70 1.88
CA GLU A 53 22.92 6.92 1.84
C GLU A 53 22.91 7.70 3.16
N GLU A 54 21.82 7.66 3.93
CA GLU A 54 21.62 8.57 5.07
C GLU A 54 21.62 7.87 6.42
N MET A 55 21.41 6.54 6.48
CA MET A 55 21.18 5.79 7.73
C MET A 55 22.35 5.87 8.71
N GLU A 56 23.59 6.10 8.25
CA GLU A 56 24.74 6.32 9.13
C GLU A 56 24.60 7.55 10.05
N HIS A 57 23.69 8.48 9.73
CA HIS A 57 23.41 9.67 10.53
C HIS A 57 22.27 9.48 11.54
N TRP A 58 21.73 8.27 11.67
CA TRP A 58 20.57 7.97 12.50
C TRP A 58 20.85 6.78 13.40
N ASP A 59 20.41 6.86 14.66
CA ASP A 59 20.63 5.78 15.62
C ASP A 59 19.74 4.56 15.32
N THR A 60 18.54 4.79 14.77
CA THR A 60 17.58 3.73 14.46
C THR A 60 16.78 3.99 13.19
N LEU A 61 16.37 2.92 12.50
CA LEU A 61 15.52 3.01 11.32
C LEU A 61 14.18 3.68 11.63
N SER A 62 13.63 3.47 12.82
CA SER A 62 12.37 4.08 13.24
C SER A 62 12.48 5.60 13.30
N GLU A 63 13.59 6.12 13.84
CA GLU A 63 13.86 7.55 13.89
C GLU A 63 14.02 8.13 12.49
N TYR A 64 14.81 7.46 11.63
CA TYR A 64 14.96 7.82 10.23
C TYR A 64 13.62 7.94 9.52
N VAL A 65 12.78 6.89 9.59
CA VAL A 65 11.46 6.85 8.93
C VAL A 65 10.55 7.94 9.44
N THR A 66 10.58 8.24 10.74
CA THR A 66 9.81 9.32 11.35
C THR A 66 10.23 10.66 10.75
N SER A 67 11.53 10.97 10.77
CA SER A 67 12.06 12.21 10.16
C SER A 67 11.79 12.30 8.66
N TYR A 68 11.97 11.19 7.93
CA TYR A 68 11.74 11.08 6.49
C TYR A 68 10.29 11.41 6.09
N ASN A 69 9.32 11.08 6.94
CA ASN A 69 7.90 11.32 6.68
C ASN A 69 7.38 12.65 7.23
N GLU A 70 7.93 13.11 8.37
CA GLU A 70 7.39 14.24 9.13
C GLU A 70 8.15 15.55 8.94
N ARG A 71 9.43 15.49 8.59
CA ARG A 71 10.33 16.66 8.53
C ARG A 71 10.91 16.91 7.15
N ARG A 72 11.14 15.86 6.36
CA ARG A 72 11.72 16.00 5.01
C ARG A 72 10.76 16.73 4.07
N LEU A 73 11.17 17.93 3.66
CA LEU A 73 10.51 18.67 2.58
C LEU A 73 10.84 18.02 1.24
N ARG A 74 9.84 17.88 0.38
CA ARG A 74 10.01 17.34 -0.98
C ARG A 74 9.63 18.40 -1.98
N VAL A 75 10.46 18.56 -3.00
CA VAL A 75 10.19 19.48 -4.12
C VAL A 75 8.94 19.10 -4.90
N SER A 76 8.60 17.80 -4.91
CA SER A 76 7.36 17.31 -5.52
C SER A 76 6.10 17.60 -4.70
N LEU A 77 6.22 18.20 -3.51
CA LEU A 77 5.12 18.62 -2.65
C LEU A 77 5.09 20.15 -2.53
N ASP A 78 4.02 20.69 -1.94
CA ASP A 78 3.90 22.13 -1.72
C ASP A 78 4.90 22.60 -0.64
N ILE A 79 6.06 23.06 -1.10
CA ILE A 79 7.14 23.58 -0.26
C ILE A 79 6.69 24.83 0.49
N ASN A 80 5.91 25.71 -0.14
CA ASN A 80 5.50 26.99 0.46
C ASN A 80 4.64 26.77 1.70
N ASN A 81 3.84 25.71 1.71
CA ASN A 81 3.03 25.29 2.85
C ASN A 81 3.71 24.25 3.75
N HIS A 82 5.02 24.00 3.57
CA HIS A 82 5.79 23.00 4.31
C HIS A 82 5.07 21.64 4.37
N GLN A 83 4.56 21.21 3.21
CA GLN A 83 3.90 19.91 3.11
C GLN A 83 4.92 18.80 3.22
N THR A 84 4.59 17.83 4.07
CA THR A 84 5.38 16.62 4.27
C THR A 84 4.60 15.40 3.80
N SER A 85 5.29 14.29 3.60
CA SER A 85 4.67 13.03 3.16
C SER A 85 3.52 12.62 4.09
N LEU A 86 3.70 12.77 5.41
CA LEU A 86 2.65 12.45 6.38
C LEU A 86 1.43 13.39 6.26
N LYS A 87 1.65 14.71 6.11
CA LYS A 87 0.54 15.68 5.93
C LYS A 87 -0.27 15.37 4.68
N VAL A 88 0.41 15.12 3.55
CA VAL A 88 -0.27 14.81 2.28
C VAL A 88 -1.04 13.50 2.39
N PHE A 89 -0.46 12.48 3.02
CA PHE A 89 -1.14 11.22 3.25
C PHE A 89 -2.40 11.39 4.13
N SER A 90 -2.28 12.16 5.21
CA SER A 90 -3.41 12.45 6.11
C SER A 90 -4.53 13.22 5.40
N ASN A 91 -4.17 14.20 4.57
CA ASN A 91 -5.12 14.98 3.77
C ASN A 91 -5.79 14.14 2.66
N LYS A 92 -5.08 13.15 2.10
CA LYS A 92 -5.66 12.20 1.14
C LYS A 92 -6.69 11.29 1.81
N ARG A 93 -6.41 10.80 3.03
CA ARG A 93 -7.39 10.03 3.81
C ARG A 93 -8.66 10.82 4.12
N SER A 94 -8.56 12.15 4.27
CA SER A 94 -9.72 12.99 4.63
C SER A 94 -10.61 13.35 3.44
N LEU A 95 -10.19 13.14 2.19
CA LEU A 95 -10.91 13.67 1.02
C LEU A 95 -11.74 12.64 0.24
N GLU A 96 -11.44 11.34 0.27
CA GLU A 96 -12.21 10.32 -0.47
C GLU A 96 -12.15 9.00 0.30
N THR A 97 -13.28 8.47 0.77
CA THR A 97 -14.00 7.41 0.06
C THR A 97 -12.98 6.44 -0.54
N ILE A 98 -12.69 5.36 0.20
CA ILE A 98 -12.07 4.15 -0.36
C ILE A 98 -12.88 3.87 -1.62
N LYS A 99 -12.32 4.15 -2.81
CA LYS A 99 -12.94 3.68 -4.04
C LYS A 99 -13.07 2.17 -3.81
N PRO A 100 -14.28 1.60 -3.89
CA PRO A 100 -14.39 0.17 -3.77
C PRO A 100 -13.39 -0.42 -4.77
N PRO A 101 -12.64 -1.48 -4.38
CA PRO A 101 -11.73 -2.15 -5.29
C PRO A 101 -12.44 -2.40 -6.61
N HIS A 102 -11.70 -2.53 -7.72
CA HIS A 102 -12.25 -2.76 -9.04
C HIS A 102 -13.00 -4.11 -9.09
N LEU A 103 -14.19 -4.14 -8.51
CA LEU A 103 -15.05 -5.28 -8.50
C LEU A 103 -15.81 -5.23 -9.80
N ASN A 104 -15.47 -6.18 -10.69
CA ASN A 104 -16.31 -6.55 -11.81
C ASN A 104 -17.75 -6.70 -11.31
N GLY A 105 -18.72 -6.25 -12.10
CA GLY A 105 -20.07 -5.78 -11.69
C GLY A 105 -20.92 -6.61 -10.70
N GLY A 106 -20.49 -7.80 -10.28
CA GLY A 106 -21.05 -8.53 -9.14
C GLY A 106 -20.58 -8.01 -7.78
N GLY A 107 -19.31 -7.61 -7.63
CA GLY A 107 -18.78 -7.31 -6.30
C GLY A 107 -19.11 -5.91 -5.77
N ARG A 108 -19.45 -4.93 -6.64
CA ARG A 108 -19.96 -3.62 -6.18
C ARG A 108 -21.23 -3.76 -5.34
N LYS A 109 -22.12 -4.70 -5.68
CA LYS A 109 -23.34 -4.97 -4.91
C LYS A 109 -23.04 -5.45 -3.48
N GLN A 110 -22.00 -6.28 -3.32
CA GLN A 110 -21.61 -6.82 -2.03
C GLN A 110 -21.04 -5.73 -1.10
N TRP A 111 -20.30 -4.74 -1.63
CA TRP A 111 -19.86 -3.58 -0.85
C TRP A 111 -21.01 -2.69 -0.40
N ASP A 112 -21.99 -2.45 -1.28
CA ASP A 112 -23.16 -1.61 -0.95
C ASP A 112 -24.01 -2.28 0.15
N GLU A 113 -24.13 -3.62 0.15
CA GLU A 113 -24.79 -4.38 1.22
C GLU A 113 -24.01 -4.36 2.54
N MET A 114 -22.67 -4.39 2.49
CA MET A 114 -21.80 -4.40 3.69
C MET A 114 -21.76 -3.07 4.44
N ILE A 115 -21.99 -1.94 3.75
CA ILE A 115 -21.95 -0.59 4.33
C ILE A 115 -23.36 -0.14 4.81
N SER A 116 -24.42 -0.87 4.45
CA SER A 116 -25.81 -0.54 4.78
C SER A 116 -26.33 -1.16 6.10
N ILE A 117 -25.44 -1.68 6.96
CA ILE A 117 -25.71 -2.12 8.34
C ILE A 117 -25.07 -1.12 9.31
#